data_AF-A0A9X3WYG6-F1
#
_entry.id   AF-A0A9X3WYG6-F1
#
_cell.length_a   1.000
_cell.length_b   1.000
_cell.length_c   1.000
_cell.angle_alpha   90.00
_cell.angle_beta   90.00
_cell.angle_gamma   90.00
#
_symmetry.space_group_name_H-M   'P 1'
#
loop_
_entity.id
_entity.type
_entity.pdbx_description
1 polymer ?
#
loop_
_entity_poly.entity_id
_entity_poly.type
_entity_poly.pdbx_seq_one_letter_code
_entity_poly.pdbx_strand_id
1 'polypeptide(L)'
;MRSETVALVFAVSLLMFGCNKGREGEGTAAESEGAIGVAECDAYVKKMEAFLDSLPEEARAAREPGFKAMRQAWRDAAQAPGGKEGLAATCKENLANVPSK
;
A
#
# COMPACT_ATOMS: atom_id res chain seq x y z
N MET A 1 38.14 -22.34 19.44
CA MET A 1 37.29 -21.42 18.66
C MET A 1 36.19 -20.95 19.59
N ARG A 2 36.41 -19.76 20.15
CA ARG A 2 35.84 -19.29 21.41
C ARG A 2 34.53 -18.55 21.14
N SER A 3 33.53 -18.84 21.97
CA SER A 3 32.17 -18.27 22.02
C SER A 3 32.09 -16.73 22.11
N GLU A 4 33.25 -16.05 22.10
CA GLU A 4 33.42 -14.61 22.26
C GLU A 4 33.13 -13.82 20.97
N THR A 5 33.19 -14.45 19.79
CA THR A 5 32.95 -13.78 18.50
C THR A 5 31.46 -13.69 18.12
N VAL A 6 30.61 -14.57 18.65
CA VAL A 6 29.15 -14.56 18.35
C VAL A 6 28.43 -13.45 19.12
N ALA A 7 28.86 -13.14 20.33
CA ALA A 7 28.25 -12.10 21.16
C ALA A 7 28.49 -10.67 20.62
N LEU A 8 29.66 -10.42 20.01
CA LEU A 8 30.01 -9.10 19.46
C LEU A 8 29.24 -8.76 18.17
N VAL A 9 28.84 -9.77 17.38
CA VAL A 9 28.10 -9.55 16.12
C VAL A 9 26.61 -9.22 16.37
N PHE A 10 26.02 -9.75 17.45
CA PHE A 10 24.63 -9.45 17.82
C PHE A 10 24.45 -8.06 18.47
N ALA A 11 25.44 -7.56 19.21
CA ALA A 11 25.36 -6.25 19.87
C ALA A 11 25.48 -5.06 18.91
N VAL A 12 26.21 -5.21 17.79
CA VAL A 12 26.35 -4.16 16.76
C VAL A 12 25.08 -4.00 15.91
N SER A 13 24.25 -5.04 15.81
CA SER A 13 23.00 -5.00 15.04
C SER A 13 21.85 -4.27 15.76
N LEU A 14 21.96 -4.05 17.08
CA LEU A 14 20.95 -3.37 17.91
C LEU A 14 21.16 -1.85 18.05
N LEU A 15 22.26 -1.31 17.51
CA LEU A 15 22.56 0.14 17.56
C LEU A 15 22.15 0.90 16.29
N MET A 16 21.60 0.21 15.28
CA MET A 16 20.94 0.82 14.11
C MET A 16 19.40 0.89 14.23
N PHE A 17 18.86 0.60 15.41
CA PHE A 17 17.48 0.94 15.81
C PHE A 17 17.52 2.13 16.80
N GLY A 18 18.24 3.18 16.40
CA GLY A 18 18.27 4.46 17.11
C GLY A 18 17.02 5.30 16.79
N CYS A 19 16.30 5.71 17.84
CA CYS A 19 15.33 6.81 17.91
C CYS A 19 14.43 7.07 16.68
N ASN A 20 13.20 6.58 16.73
CA ASN A 20 12.07 7.49 16.54
C ASN A 20 10.93 7.13 17.51
N LYS A 21 11.10 7.57 18.75
CA LYS A 21 10.01 7.72 19.71
C LYS A 21 9.27 9.02 19.35
N GLY A 22 8.08 8.86 18.78
CA GLY A 22 7.06 9.90 18.72
C GLY A 22 7.04 10.76 17.46
N ARG A 23 6.10 10.45 16.57
CA ARG A 23 5.28 11.48 15.93
C ARG A 23 3.86 10.94 15.72
N GLU A 24 2.99 11.31 16.67
CA GLU A 24 1.62 11.66 16.34
C GLU A 24 1.71 12.76 15.27
N GLY A 25 1.45 12.34 14.03
CA GLY A 25 1.32 13.19 12.86
C GLY A 25 -0.13 13.15 12.43
N GLU A 26 -0.95 13.91 13.15
CA GLU A 26 -2.17 14.48 12.61
C GLU A 26 -1.82 15.15 11.28
N GLY A 27 -2.45 14.66 10.24
CA GLY A 27 -2.35 15.13 8.87
C GLY A 27 -3.68 14.87 8.21
N THR A 28 -4.71 15.58 8.66
CA THR A 28 -5.96 15.74 7.92
C THR A 28 -5.62 16.50 6.63
N ALA A 29 -5.20 15.76 5.62
CA ALA A 29 -5.56 16.06 4.26
C ALA A 29 -6.76 15.15 3.96
N ALA A 30 -7.96 15.74 4.02
CA ALA A 30 -9.12 15.17 3.35
C ALA A 30 -8.90 15.28 1.83
N GLU A 31 -7.88 14.58 1.33
CA GLU A 31 -7.83 14.15 -0.05
C GLU A 31 -8.88 13.05 -0.13
N SER A 32 -10.02 13.38 -0.72
CA SER A 32 -11.15 12.50 -1.05
C SER A 32 -10.84 11.02 -0.79
N GLU A 33 -11.36 10.45 0.30
CA GLU A 33 -11.00 9.13 0.86
C GLU A 33 -11.03 7.94 -0.13
N GLY A 34 -11.52 8.15 -1.36
CA GLY A 34 -11.53 7.18 -2.45
C GLY A 34 -10.46 7.37 -3.54
N ALA A 35 -9.93 8.58 -3.79
CA ALA A 35 -9.09 8.85 -4.96
C ALA A 35 -7.59 8.66 -4.67
N ILE A 36 -6.87 8.12 -5.66
CA ILE A 36 -5.41 7.94 -5.66
C ILE A 36 -4.73 9.12 -6.38
N GLY A 37 -5.47 9.84 -7.23
CA GLY A 37 -4.95 11.00 -7.95
C GLY A 37 -4.12 10.63 -9.18
N VAL A 38 -4.32 9.41 -9.70
CA VAL A 38 -3.76 8.87 -10.94
C VAL A 38 -4.92 8.23 -11.69
N ALA A 39 -5.25 8.74 -12.88
CA ALA A 39 -6.49 8.42 -13.59
C ALA A 39 -6.67 6.91 -13.84
N GLU A 40 -5.60 6.22 -14.21
CA GLU A 40 -5.57 4.77 -14.45
C GLU A 40 -5.85 3.98 -13.17
N CYS A 41 -5.32 4.45 -12.03
CA CYS A 41 -5.53 3.83 -10.72
C CYS A 41 -6.95 4.07 -10.22
N ASP A 42 -7.49 5.27 -10.40
CA ASP A 42 -8.87 5.59 -10.05
C ASP A 42 -9.87 4.77 -10.89
N ALA A 43 -9.57 4.56 -12.18
CA ALA A 43 -10.34 3.67 -13.04
C ALA A 43 -10.29 2.20 -12.59
N TYR A 44 -9.10 1.71 -12.21
CA TYR A 44 -8.93 0.38 -11.61
C TYR A 44 -9.74 0.22 -10.33
N VAL A 45 -9.64 1.19 -9.41
CA VAL A 45 -10.35 1.18 -8.13
C VAL A 45 -11.86 1.06 -8.37
N LYS A 46 -12.41 1.90 -9.24
CA LYS A 46 -13.83 1.86 -9.59
C LYS A 46 -14.26 0.50 -10.16
N LYS A 47 -13.44 -0.11 -11.03
CA LYS A 47 -13.76 -1.41 -11.61
C LYS A 47 -13.69 -2.53 -10.57
N MET A 48 -12.70 -2.49 -9.68
CA MET A 48 -12.56 -3.44 -8.57
C MET A 48 -13.69 -3.31 -7.56
N GLU A 49 -14.12 -2.10 -7.20
CA GLU A 49 -15.28 -1.86 -6.33
C GLU A 49 -16.54 -2.50 -6.92
N ALA A 50 -16.80 -2.26 -8.22
CA ALA A 50 -17.92 -2.88 -8.92
C ALA A 50 -17.85 -4.43 -8.96
N PHE A 51 -16.64 -4.99 -9.08
CA PHE A 51 -16.43 -6.43 -8.97
C PHE A 51 -16.69 -6.93 -7.54
N LEU A 52 -16.17 -6.26 -6.52
CA LEU A 52 -16.38 -6.64 -5.12
C LEU A 52 -17.85 -6.58 -4.72
N ASP A 53 -18.58 -5.56 -5.16
CA ASP A 53 -20.03 -5.42 -4.94
C ASP A 53 -20.86 -6.52 -5.62
N SER A 54 -20.26 -7.25 -6.55
CA SER A 54 -20.92 -8.38 -7.19
C SER A 54 -20.73 -9.72 -6.51
N LEU A 55 -19.80 -9.78 -5.57
CA LEU A 55 -19.50 -11.02 -4.86
C LEU A 55 -20.50 -11.24 -3.72
N PRO A 56 -20.74 -12.49 -3.33
CA PRO A 56 -21.37 -12.80 -2.05
C PRO A 56 -20.60 -12.13 -0.90
N GLU A 57 -21.31 -11.78 0.18
CA GLU A 57 -20.75 -11.01 1.30
C GLU A 57 -19.47 -11.62 1.86
N GLU A 58 -19.43 -12.93 2.10
CA GLU A 58 -18.25 -13.63 2.61
C GLU A 58 -17.03 -13.47 1.69
N ALA A 59 -17.25 -13.56 0.38
CA ALA A 59 -16.20 -13.40 -0.63
C ALA A 59 -15.74 -11.94 -0.77
N ARG A 60 -16.64 -10.97 -0.59
CA ARG A 60 -16.29 -9.55 -0.54
C ARG A 60 -15.48 -9.22 0.71
N ALA A 61 -15.97 -9.63 1.88
CA ALA A 61 -15.33 -9.41 3.18
C ALA A 61 -13.92 -10.00 3.23
N ALA A 62 -13.69 -11.16 2.60
CA ALA A 62 -12.36 -11.74 2.49
C ALA A 62 -11.38 -10.90 1.65
N ARG A 63 -11.86 -10.05 0.73
CA ARG A 63 -11.04 -9.29 -0.23
C ARG A 63 -10.87 -7.82 0.13
N GLU A 64 -11.86 -7.23 0.79
CA GLU A 64 -11.87 -5.81 1.18
C GLU A 64 -10.62 -5.34 1.93
N PRO A 65 -10.06 -6.08 2.91
CA PRO A 65 -8.87 -5.63 3.64
C PRO A 65 -7.65 -5.46 2.73
N GLY A 66 -7.42 -6.43 1.83
CA GLY A 66 -6.32 -6.38 0.86
C GLY A 66 -6.49 -5.24 -0.14
N PHE A 67 -7.72 -5.03 -0.61
CA PHE A 67 -8.02 -3.91 -1.51
C PHE A 67 -7.84 -2.55 -0.83
N LYS A 68 -8.26 -2.40 0.43
CA LYS A 68 -8.04 -1.17 1.21
C LYS A 68 -6.55 -0.89 1.43
N ALA A 69 -5.76 -1.92 1.78
CA ALA A 69 -4.32 -1.78 1.96
C ALA A 69 -3.61 -1.38 0.65
N MET A 70 -4.01 -1.97 -0.49
CA MET A 70 -3.49 -1.61 -1.80
C MET A 70 -3.80 -0.15 -2.16
N ARG A 71 -5.03 0.33 -1.95
CA ARG A 71 -5.39 1.75 -2.19
C ARG A 71 -4.53 2.70 -1.35
N GLN A 72 -4.27 2.35 -0.10
CA GLN A 72 -3.39 3.14 0.76
C GLN A 72 -1.96 3.19 0.22
N ALA A 73 -1.38 2.02 -0.09
CA ALA A 73 -0.01 1.94 -0.62
C ALA A 73 0.14 2.72 -1.94
N TRP A 74 -0.88 2.71 -2.80
CA TRP A 74 -0.88 3.46 -4.04
C TRP A 74 -0.99 4.97 -3.83
N ARG A 75 -1.78 5.42 -2.83
CA ARG A 75 -1.79 6.84 -2.43
C ARG A 75 -0.43 7.29 -1.91
N ASP A 76 0.20 6.49 -1.07
CA ASP A 76 1.53 6.81 -0.52
C ASP A 76 2.58 6.88 -1.65
N ALA A 77 2.52 5.95 -2.60
CA ALA A 77 3.41 5.95 -3.76
C ALA A 77 3.14 7.13 -4.72
N ALA A 78 1.88 7.55 -4.90
CA ALA A 78 1.53 8.70 -5.72
C ALA A 78 2.05 10.04 -5.15
N GLN A 79 2.39 10.09 -3.86
CA GLN A 79 2.99 11.25 -3.20
C GLN A 79 4.52 11.30 -3.36
N ALA A 80 5.16 10.19 -3.75
CA ALA A 80 6.61 10.15 -3.96
C ALA A 80 7.01 10.87 -5.26
N PRO A 81 8.22 11.47 -5.32
CA PRO A 81 8.74 12.07 -6.56
C PRO A 81 8.78 11.06 -7.71
N GLY A 82 8.11 11.38 -8.82
CA GLY A 82 7.98 10.47 -9.98
C GLY A 82 7.06 9.26 -9.77
N GLY A 83 6.44 9.13 -8.58
CA GLY A 83 5.64 7.95 -8.24
C GLY A 83 4.37 7.80 -9.06
N LYS A 84 3.74 8.92 -9.45
CA LYS A 84 2.51 8.90 -10.28
C LYS A 84 2.71 8.26 -11.65
N GLU A 85 3.83 8.52 -12.32
CA GLU A 85 4.12 7.93 -13.65
C GLU A 85 4.35 6.41 -13.56
N GLY A 86 5.10 5.94 -12.55
CA GLY A 86 5.28 4.51 -12.30
C GLY A 86 3.97 3.80 -11.92
N LEU A 87 3.12 4.48 -11.14
CA LEU A 87 1.80 3.96 -10.78
C LEU A 87 0.87 3.85 -11.99
N ALA A 88 0.86 4.84 -12.87
CA ALA A 88 -0.03 4.84 -14.04
C ALA A 88 0.16 3.58 -14.90
N ALA A 89 1.42 3.19 -15.15
CA ALA A 89 1.74 1.96 -15.89
C ALA A 89 1.24 0.71 -15.16
N THR A 90 1.51 0.61 -13.86
CA THR A 90 1.08 -0.52 -13.00
C THR A 90 -0.44 -0.65 -12.97
N CYS A 91 -1.15 0.45 -12.75
CA CYS A 91 -2.61 0.48 -12.68
C CYS A 91 -3.26 0.14 -14.02
N LYS A 92 -2.65 0.56 -15.14
CA LYS A 92 -3.12 0.22 -16.49
C LYS A 92 -3.04 -1.29 -16.75
N GLU A 93 -1.93 -1.93 -16.37
CA GLU A 93 -1.78 -3.39 -16.46
C GLU A 93 -2.81 -4.10 -15.58
N ASN A 94 -2.97 -3.66 -14.33
CA ASN A 94 -3.94 -4.25 -13.42
C ASN A 94 -5.38 -4.09 -13.95
N LEU A 95 -5.73 -2.92 -14.50
CA LEU A 95 -7.05 -2.65 -15.08
C LEU A 95 -7.40 -3.60 -16.22
N ALA A 96 -6.41 -4.00 -17.03
CA ALA A 96 -6.60 -4.97 -18.10
C ALA A 96 -6.96 -6.37 -17.57
N ASN A 97 -6.56 -6.67 -16.33
CA ASN A 97 -6.72 -7.98 -15.70
C ASN A 97 -7.85 -8.04 -14.65
N VAL A 98 -8.52 -6.92 -14.34
CA VAL A 98 -9.67 -6.94 -13.43
C VAL A 98 -10.79 -7.76 -14.06
N PRO A 99 -11.32 -8.79 -13.37
CA PRO A 99 -12.46 -9.55 -13.84
C PRO A 99 -13.59 -8.63 -14.27
N SER A 100 -14.02 -8.81 -15.52
CA SER A 100 -15.24 -8.21 -16.03
C SER A 100 -16.32 -9.26 -15.84
N LYS A 101 -17.44 -8.92 -15.19
CA LYS A 101 -18.59 -9.83 -15.10
C LYS A 101 -18.96 -10.44 -16.44
#